data_AF-A0A1C5TUG7-F1
#
_entry.id   AF-A0A1C5TUG7-F1
#
_cell.length_a   1.000
_cell.length_b   1.000
_cell.length_c   1.000
_cell.angle_alpha   90.00
_cell.angle_beta   90.00
_cell.angle_gamma   90.00
#
_symmetry.space_group_name_H-M   'P 1'
#
loop_
_entity.id
_entity.type
_entity.pdbx_description
1 polymer ?
#
loop_
_entity_poly.entity_id
_entity_poly.type
_entity_poly.pdbx_seq_one_letter_code
_entity_poly.pdbx_strand_id
1 'polypeptide(L)'
;MKKKIIALISGAVILIIAAGSIYGKSESGHKEGEPDVVGTFSVNRDENITVVANRKNIEDREAFARELLQMYKDDSFYSTKFSTDRGYATSLDMNIYLGKRILKMGNQ
;
A
#
# COMPACT_ATOMS: atom_id res chain seq x y z
N MET A 1 -4.25 34.13 -41.55
CA MET A 1 -4.94 32.90 -41.07
C MET A 1 -4.00 31.93 -40.37
N LYS A 2 -2.81 31.65 -40.93
CA LYS A 2 -1.80 30.72 -40.34
C LYS A 2 -1.37 31.04 -38.90
N LYS A 3 -1.15 32.32 -38.55
CA LYS A 3 -0.75 32.74 -37.18
C LYS A 3 -1.81 32.50 -36.10
N LYS A 4 -3.12 32.58 -36.45
CA LYS A 4 -4.24 32.32 -35.53
C LYS A 4 -4.36 30.82 -35.19
N ILE A 5 -4.08 29.96 -36.17
CA ILE A 5 -4.08 28.49 -36.01
C ILE A 5 -2.94 28.05 -35.10
N ILE A 6 -1.73 28.62 -35.26
CA ILE A 6 -0.57 28.31 -34.40
C ILE A 6 -0.83 28.70 -32.95
N ALA A 7 -1.42 29.88 -32.71
CA ALA A 7 -1.77 30.32 -31.36
C ALA A 7 -2.80 29.40 -30.69
N LEU A 8 -3.81 28.93 -31.45
CA LEU A 8 -4.84 28.01 -30.96
C LEU A 8 -4.25 26.65 -30.56
N ILE A 9 -3.34 26.10 -31.38
CA ILE A 9 -2.66 24.83 -31.09
C ILE A 9 -1.79 24.96 -29.83
N SER A 10 -1.04 26.07 -29.67
CA SER A 10 -0.18 26.24 -28.49
C SER A 10 -0.98 26.38 -27.19
N GLY A 11 -2.15 27.05 -27.23
CA GLY A 11 -3.03 27.18 -26.07
C GLY A 11 -3.67 25.85 -25.66
N ALA A 12 -4.06 25.02 -26.64
CA ALA A 12 -4.64 23.70 -26.37
C ALA A 12 -3.64 22.74 -25.69
N VAL A 13 -2.37 22.78 -26.07
CA VAL A 13 -1.32 21.93 -25.46
C VAL A 13 -1.09 22.27 -23.99
N ILE A 14 -1.11 23.56 -23.63
CA ILE A 14 -0.91 24.01 -22.25
C ILE A 14 -2.07 23.54 -21.34
N LEU A 15 -3.30 23.57 -21.84
CA LEU A 15 -4.49 23.12 -21.09
C LEU A 15 -4.47 21.60 -20.81
N ILE A 16 -3.95 20.80 -21.75
CA ILE A 16 -3.82 19.34 -21.57
C ILE A 16 -2.80 19.01 -20.48
N ILE A 17 -1.67 19.71 -20.44
CA ILE A 17 -0.62 19.51 -19.42
C ILE A 17 -1.11 19.92 -18.02
N ALA A 18 -1.86 21.02 -17.94
CA ALA A 18 -2.45 21.48 -16.68
C ALA A 18 -3.52 20.52 -16.15
N ALA A 19 -4.40 20.01 -17.02
CA ALA A 19 -5.41 19.04 -16.63
C ALA A 19 -4.79 17.70 -16.18
N GLY A 20 -3.74 17.22 -16.87
CA GLY A 20 -3.04 15.99 -16.50
C GLY A 20 -2.39 16.05 -15.11
N SER A 21 -2.01 17.24 -14.65
CA SER A 21 -1.40 17.43 -13.32
C SER A 21 -2.40 17.41 -12.16
N ILE A 22 -3.69 17.71 -12.42
CA ILE A 22 -4.74 17.76 -11.39
C ILE A 22 -5.32 16.36 -11.11
N TYR A 23 -5.35 15.48 -12.12
CA TYR A 23 -5.93 14.13 -11.98
C TYR A 23 -4.96 13.06 -11.44
N GLY A 24 -3.67 13.38 -11.29
CA GLY A 24 -2.64 12.39 -10.96
C GLY A 24 -2.33 12.19 -9.47
N LYS A 25 -2.97 12.94 -8.55
CA LYS A 25 -2.67 12.84 -7.12
C LYS A 25 -3.51 11.74 -6.46
N SER A 26 -3.12 10.48 -6.65
CA SER A 26 -3.61 9.36 -5.86
C SER A 26 -3.17 9.54 -4.41
N GLU A 27 -4.15 9.69 -3.52
CA GLU A 27 -3.99 10.12 -2.12
C GLU A 27 -3.52 9.02 -1.15
N SER A 28 -3.01 7.89 -1.63
CA SER A 28 -2.51 6.84 -0.75
C SER A 28 -1.08 6.48 -1.12
N GLY A 29 -0.13 6.84 -0.26
CA GLY A 29 1.25 6.33 -0.33
C GLY A 29 1.34 4.80 -0.16
N HIS A 30 0.22 4.17 0.23
CA HIS A 30 0.06 2.72 0.29
C HIS A 30 -0.14 2.14 -1.11
N LYS A 31 0.73 1.23 -1.54
CA LYS A 31 0.58 0.56 -2.83
C LYS A 31 -0.54 -0.47 -2.75
N GLU A 32 -1.40 -0.49 -3.77
CA GLU A 32 -2.43 -1.52 -3.87
C GLU A 32 -1.75 -2.91 -3.89
N GLY A 33 -2.21 -3.82 -3.01
CA GLY A 33 -1.61 -5.16 -2.88
C GLY A 33 -0.53 -5.30 -1.81
N GLU A 34 -0.06 -4.20 -1.21
CA GLU A 34 0.96 -4.23 -0.17
C GLU A 34 0.37 -4.70 1.17
N PRO A 35 0.94 -5.74 1.81
CA PRO A 35 0.43 -6.27 3.05
C PRO A 35 0.65 -5.28 4.19
N ASP A 36 -0.28 -5.22 5.14
CA ASP A 36 -0.17 -4.31 6.27
C ASP A 36 -0.77 -4.88 7.56
N VAL A 37 -0.28 -4.40 8.70
CA VAL A 37 -0.71 -4.85 10.02
C VAL A 37 -1.92 -4.04 10.47
N VAL A 38 -2.99 -4.75 10.85
CA VAL A 38 -4.25 -4.16 11.35
C VAL A 38 -4.50 -4.41 12.83
N GLY A 39 -3.67 -5.25 13.47
CA GLY A 39 -3.78 -5.53 14.88
C GLY A 39 -2.53 -6.21 15.42
N THR A 40 -2.21 -5.89 16.67
CA THR A 40 -1.05 -6.46 17.37
C THR A 40 -1.43 -6.73 18.82
N PHE A 41 -0.98 -7.84 19.36
CA PHE A 41 -0.92 -8.04 20.81
C PHE A 41 0.36 -8.79 21.17
N SER A 42 0.90 -8.49 22.36
CA SER A 42 2.12 -9.12 22.85
C SER A 42 1.88 -9.61 24.27
N VAL A 43 2.25 -10.86 24.55
CA VAL A 43 2.17 -11.48 25.88
C VAL A 43 3.49 -12.19 26.14
N ASN A 44 4.16 -11.93 27.27
CA ASN A 44 5.39 -12.64 27.67
C ASN A 44 6.53 -12.65 26.61
N ARG A 45 6.64 -11.61 25.77
CA ARG A 45 7.55 -11.49 24.60
C ARG A 45 7.20 -12.36 23.39
N ASP A 46 6.04 -12.98 23.39
CA ASP A 46 5.43 -13.59 22.21
C ASP A 46 4.59 -12.55 21.51
N GLU A 47 4.86 -12.33 20.23
CA GLU A 47 4.16 -11.36 19.42
C GLU A 47 3.16 -12.03 18.51
N ASN A 48 1.95 -11.50 18.53
CA ASN A 48 0.87 -11.94 17.67
C ASN A 48 0.40 -10.77 16.83
N ILE A 49 0.58 -10.87 15.52
CA ILE A 49 0.22 -9.81 14.58
C ILE A 49 -0.86 -10.30 13.63
N THR A 50 -1.81 -9.42 13.33
CA THR A 50 -2.84 -9.64 12.33
C THR A 50 -2.52 -8.81 11.11
N VAL A 51 -2.28 -9.48 9.98
CA VAL A 51 -1.88 -8.87 8.71
C VAL A 51 -3.00 -9.03 7.69
N VAL A 52 -3.33 -7.93 7.01
CA VAL A 52 -4.16 -7.98 5.81
C VAL A 52 -3.23 -7.98 4.60
N ALA A 53 -3.32 -9.04 3.79
CA ALA A 53 -2.43 -9.22 2.65
C ALA A 53 -2.69 -8.23 1.51
N ASN A 54 -3.87 -7.59 1.49
CA ASN A 54 -4.36 -6.65 0.47
C ASN A 54 -4.31 -7.15 -0.99
N ARG A 55 -4.04 -8.44 -1.20
CA ARG A 55 -3.99 -9.12 -2.50
C ARG A 55 -5.12 -10.12 -2.65
N LYS A 56 -5.51 -10.40 -3.91
CA LYS A 56 -6.63 -11.31 -4.24
C LYS A 56 -6.34 -12.76 -3.91
N ASN A 57 -5.08 -13.18 -4.07
CA ASN A 57 -4.62 -14.54 -3.83
C ASN A 57 -3.17 -14.50 -3.33
N ILE A 58 -2.79 -15.53 -2.58
CA ILE A 58 -1.41 -15.82 -2.20
C ILE A 58 -1.05 -17.12 -2.91
N GLU A 59 -0.33 -17.00 -4.02
CA GLU A 59 0.06 -18.15 -4.84
C GLU A 59 1.09 -19.03 -4.13
N ASP A 60 2.14 -18.40 -3.61
CA ASP A 60 3.17 -19.04 -2.80
C ASP A 60 3.09 -18.53 -1.36
N ARG A 61 2.62 -19.40 -0.46
CA ARG A 61 2.45 -19.08 0.96
C ARG A 61 3.79 -18.96 1.69
N GLU A 62 4.79 -19.72 1.26
CA GLU A 62 6.10 -19.71 1.91
C GLU A 62 6.89 -18.46 1.53
N ALA A 63 6.90 -18.11 0.24
CA ALA A 63 7.48 -16.85 -0.23
C ALA A 63 6.81 -15.65 0.45
N PHE A 64 5.48 -15.70 0.61
CA PHE A 64 4.75 -14.64 1.29
C PHE A 64 5.06 -14.58 2.80
N ALA A 65 5.19 -15.71 3.48
CA ALA A 65 5.61 -15.73 4.88
C ALA A 65 7.03 -15.14 5.06
N ARG A 66 7.94 -15.43 4.13
CA ARG A 66 9.30 -14.86 4.13
C ARG A 66 9.28 -13.35 3.89
N GLU A 67 8.41 -12.86 2.99
CA GLU A 67 8.17 -11.43 2.76
C GLU A 67 7.73 -10.75 4.06
N LEU A 68 6.71 -11.27 4.74
CA LEU A 68 6.21 -10.69 6.00
C LEU A 68 7.23 -10.73 7.14
N LEU A 69 8.00 -11.81 7.24
CA LEU A 69 9.07 -11.90 8.23
C LEU A 69 10.17 -10.87 7.98
N GLN A 70 10.49 -10.61 6.71
CA GLN A 70 11.45 -9.58 6.35
C GLN A 70 10.91 -8.18 6.68
N MET A 71 9.65 -7.90 6.32
CA MET A 71 9.00 -6.63 6.67
C MET A 71 8.95 -6.37 8.17
N TYR A 72 8.73 -7.42 8.98
CA TYR A 72 8.78 -7.33 10.43
C TYR A 72 10.17 -6.96 10.94
N LYS A 73 11.23 -7.61 10.44
CA LYS A 73 12.62 -7.32 10.82
C LYS A 73 13.05 -5.91 10.42
N ASP A 74 12.58 -5.46 9.26
CA ASP A 74 12.90 -4.15 8.70
C ASP A 74 11.98 -3.03 9.23
N ASP A 75 11.04 -3.36 10.13
CA ASP A 75 9.99 -2.47 10.65
C ASP A 75 9.28 -1.66 9.53
N SER A 76 9.00 -2.35 8.42
CA SER A 76 8.62 -1.71 7.16
C SER A 76 7.12 -1.70 6.88
N PHE A 77 6.29 -2.22 7.79
CA PHE A 77 4.84 -2.09 7.67
C PHE A 77 4.43 -0.62 7.66
N TYR A 78 3.38 -0.30 6.89
CA TYR A 78 2.97 1.09 6.70
C TYR A 78 2.23 1.63 7.93
N SER A 79 1.23 0.90 8.43
CA SER A 79 0.35 1.39 9.50
C SER A 79 0.90 1.17 10.91
N THR A 80 1.79 0.19 11.10
CA THR A 80 2.29 -0.21 12.43
C THR A 80 3.80 -0.18 12.47
N LYS A 81 4.36 0.34 13.57
CA LYS A 81 5.78 0.30 13.89
C LYS A 81 6.04 -0.49 15.17
N PHE A 82 7.04 -1.36 15.14
CA PHE A 82 7.40 -2.24 16.25
C PHE A 82 8.60 -1.67 17.02
N SER A 83 8.50 -1.61 18.35
CA SER A 83 9.65 -1.24 19.19
C SER A 83 10.63 -2.41 19.23
N THR A 84 11.89 -2.11 18.94
CA THR A 84 13.02 -3.06 19.05
C THR A 84 13.80 -2.88 20.36
N ASP A 85 13.35 -2.00 21.26
CA ASP A 85 14.05 -1.68 22.52
C ASP A 85 14.19 -2.88 23.45
N ARG A 86 13.33 -3.89 23.29
CA ARG A 86 13.34 -5.14 24.07
C ARG A 86 14.00 -6.30 23.31
N GLY A 87 14.61 -6.03 22.15
CA GLY A 87 15.03 -7.04 21.18
C GLY A 87 13.84 -7.63 20.42
N TYR A 88 14.10 -8.67 19.62
CA TYR A 88 13.06 -9.40 18.91
C TYR A 88 12.23 -10.28 19.83
N ALA A 89 10.97 -10.52 19.45
CA ALA A 89 10.09 -11.46 20.10
C ALA A 89 10.70 -12.87 20.17
N THR A 90 10.37 -13.61 21.23
CA THR A 90 10.78 -15.01 21.38
C THR A 90 10.07 -15.88 20.34
N SER A 91 8.81 -15.57 20.06
CA SER A 91 8.00 -16.18 19.02
C SER A 91 7.15 -15.12 18.33
N LEU A 92 6.87 -15.36 17.05
CA LEU A 92 6.08 -14.47 16.21
C LEU A 92 5.01 -15.28 15.48
N ASP A 93 3.76 -15.03 15.85
CA ASP A 93 2.59 -15.62 15.22
C ASP A 93 1.90 -14.59 14.33
N MET A 94 1.61 -14.98 13.09
CA MET A 94 0.98 -14.12 12.10
C MET A 94 -0.38 -14.67 11.67
N ASN A 95 -1.44 -13.92 11.96
CA ASN A 95 -2.79 -14.19 11.45
C ASN A 95 -3.01 -13.39 10.16
N ILE A 96 -3.12 -14.09 9.03
CA ILE A 96 -3.15 -13.45 7.71
C ILE A 96 -4.57 -13.52 7.12
N TYR A 97 -5.10 -12.37 6.73
CA TYR A 97 -6.37 -12.24 6.03
C TYR A 97 -6.17 -11.75 4.59
N LEU A 98 -6.89 -12.34 3.64
CA LEU A 98 -6.96 -11.82 2.27
C LEU A 98 -7.78 -10.53 2.24
N GLY A 99 -7.27 -9.50 1.57
CA GLY A 99 -7.97 -8.23 1.42
C GLY A 99 -9.24 -8.40 0.59
N LYS A 100 -10.39 -8.02 1.15
CA LYS A 100 -11.65 -7.98 0.40
C LYS A 100 -11.64 -6.70 -0.43
N ARG A 101 -11.71 -6.81 -1.76
CA ARG A 101 -11.97 -5.63 -2.60
C ARG A 101 -13.27 -4.99 -2.12
N ILE A 102 -13.20 -3.80 -1.54
CA ILE A 102 -14.33 -2.88 -1.64
C ILE A 102 -14.38 -2.53 -3.12
N LEU A 103 -15.30 -3.15 -3.86
CA LEU A 103 -15.66 -2.67 -5.18
C LEU A 103 -16.01 -1.19 -4.97
N LYS A 104 -15.13 -0.26 -5.37
CA LYS A 104 -15.53 1.13 -5.54
C LYS A 104 -16.60 1.09 -6.62
N MET A 105 -17.86 0.97 -6.23
CA MET A 105 -18.98 1.31 -7.09
C MET A 105 -18.69 2.75 -7.51
N GLY A 106 -18.33 2.93 -8.78
CA GLY A 106 -18.24 4.26 -9.35
C GLY A 106 -19.60 4.90 -9.17
N ASN A 107 -19.64 6.03 -8.48
CA ASN A 107 -20.81 6.89 -8.53
C ASN A 107 -20.97 7.33 -9.99
N GLN A 108 -22.07 6.88 -10.60
CA GLN A 108 -22.55 7.38 -11.89
C GLN A 108 -22.95 8.85 -11.78
#